data_AF-A0A6S7GRQ5-F1
#
_entry.id   AF-A0A6S7GRQ5-F1
#
_cell.length_a   1.000
_cell.length_b   1.000
_cell.length_c   1.000
_cell.angle_alpha   90.00
_cell.angle_beta   90.00
_cell.angle_gamma   90.00
#
_symmetry.space_group_name_H-M   'P 1'
#
loop_
_entity.id
_entity.type
_entity.pdbx_description
1 polymer ?
#
loop_
_entity_poly.entity_id
_entity_poly.type
_entity_poly.pdbx_seq_one_letter_code
_entity_poly.pdbx_strand_id
1 'polypeptide(L)'
;MADDIKALRRATNGDEICRILARFGENLHDIVLCDQYIGQGLVEILRDLTGSTDIDVCSSALSLITRLVTDNHELIRKLCKPMGFLRKLMKLCSPFEDDGKHDKKSHLALHNQAVALIKTLVLSSECAMPEVASIDLIGQLIELCGIFFDDSRHTSCCYGNLGYPPRATSYFHDLAHGRKLIGNVREMFPEASMKVVEASEAKEIFEKDTNVCVLSVDLYDTRTDQDIVIREELVKENMAWPKFLSPEKEAKIFAKNKGREEQIWADITVTSVIDGGHFWAQVGGETVDEKLRNISLTLLKEDQAKFTTVPEVGELVCCKTMVGGHQDVYRGKILQVFRTQDEIVLELFAVDYGFKNVVPLNCVTRITALGRQEPFQARLCGLTGIQPPSSDVNVLVNTAAALRNLAYQSNASRLQILDKNGVDALLKLIVLPNKEIRKQVIGAILNLSINFKTRARIGFLGGIKILLDLINNDFKQEIELLCLAIGALRNLMLASPINRGRCADADGFLILTNMYFSSTSNDVKQQCLGALKNLVGNSWYLLTGSGGVDLRGVVDENRVRPFSLSAVITPSKLPPMQR
;
A
#
# COMPACT_ATOMS: atom_id res chain seq x y z
N MET A 1 -8.54 42.86 -13.93
CA MET A 1 -7.87 42.97 -12.61
C MET A 1 -8.84 43.24 -11.46
N ALA A 2 -9.29 44.49 -11.21
CA ALA A 2 -10.42 44.73 -10.26
C ALA A 2 -11.73 44.07 -10.75
N ASP A 3 -11.82 43.88 -12.07
CA ASP A 3 -12.91 43.17 -12.71
C ASP A 3 -12.88 41.66 -12.46
N ASP A 4 -11.73 41.05 -12.12
CA ASP A 4 -11.65 39.59 -11.95
C ASP A 4 -12.22 39.14 -10.60
N ILE A 5 -11.92 39.86 -9.52
CA ILE A 5 -12.57 39.59 -8.21
C ILE A 5 -14.05 39.98 -8.25
N LYS A 6 -14.41 41.07 -8.94
CA LYS A 6 -15.83 41.41 -9.17
C LYS A 6 -16.55 40.36 -10.02
N ALA A 7 -15.89 39.82 -11.04
CA ALA A 7 -16.41 38.74 -11.87
C ALA A 7 -16.57 37.46 -11.03
N LEU A 8 -15.58 37.09 -10.23
CA LEU A 8 -15.66 35.93 -9.34
C LEU A 8 -16.83 36.04 -8.36
N ARG A 9 -17.07 37.23 -7.79
CA ARG A 9 -18.21 37.49 -6.88
C ARG A 9 -19.56 37.46 -7.59
N ARG A 10 -19.61 37.69 -8.90
CA ARG A 10 -20.85 37.71 -9.69
C ARG A 10 -21.13 36.38 -10.39
N ALA A 11 -20.11 35.53 -10.55
CA ALA A 11 -20.23 34.25 -11.21
C ALA A 11 -21.14 33.32 -10.40
N THR A 12 -22.16 32.77 -11.05
CA THR A 12 -23.09 31.80 -10.48
C THR A 12 -22.91 30.40 -11.06
N ASN A 13 -22.13 30.28 -12.14
CA ASN A 13 -21.85 29.02 -12.82
C ASN A 13 -20.48 28.46 -12.40
N GLY A 14 -20.41 27.17 -12.05
CA GLY A 14 -19.18 26.46 -11.69
C GLY A 14 -18.08 26.57 -12.74
N ASP A 15 -18.41 26.39 -14.03
CA ASP A 15 -17.44 26.50 -15.14
C ASP A 15 -16.86 27.90 -15.27
N GLU A 16 -17.67 28.92 -15.01
CA GLU A 16 -17.21 30.31 -15.01
C GLU A 16 -16.29 30.58 -13.82
N ILE A 17 -16.66 30.11 -12.63
CA ILE A 17 -15.83 30.21 -11.44
C ILE A 17 -14.48 29.52 -11.67
N CYS A 18 -14.46 28.29 -12.16
CA CYS A 18 -13.24 27.53 -12.45
C CYS A 18 -12.34 28.25 -13.47
N ARG A 19 -12.91 28.81 -14.55
CA ARG A 19 -12.14 29.61 -15.52
C ARG A 19 -11.52 30.86 -14.89
N ILE A 20 -12.24 31.54 -14.01
CA ILE A 20 -11.71 32.71 -13.29
C ILE A 20 -10.59 32.28 -12.32
N LEU A 21 -10.79 31.20 -11.57
CA LEU A 21 -9.79 30.63 -10.66
C LEU A 21 -8.51 30.18 -11.38
N ALA A 22 -8.64 29.61 -12.58
CA ALA A 22 -7.50 29.23 -13.41
C ALA A 22 -6.64 30.45 -13.77
N ARG A 23 -7.26 31.56 -14.19
CA ARG A 23 -6.57 32.83 -14.48
C ARG A 23 -5.85 33.40 -13.27
N PHE A 24 -6.47 33.38 -12.08
CA PHE A 24 -5.77 33.75 -10.85
C PHE A 24 -4.54 32.88 -10.64
N GLY A 25 -4.69 31.58 -10.91
CA GLY A 25 -3.62 30.61 -10.82
C GLY A 25 -2.44 30.88 -11.74
N GLU A 26 -2.69 31.29 -12.97
CA GLU A 26 -1.67 31.71 -13.92
C GLU A 26 -0.94 32.94 -13.41
N ASN A 27 -1.65 33.89 -12.81
CA ASN A 27 -1.10 35.17 -12.34
C ASN A 27 -0.34 35.11 -11.01
N LEU A 28 -0.32 33.97 -10.31
CA LEU A 28 0.34 33.87 -8.98
C LEU A 28 1.86 34.02 -9.00
N HIS A 29 2.52 33.97 -10.16
CA HIS A 29 3.96 34.19 -10.28
C HIS A 29 4.35 35.67 -10.13
N ASP A 30 3.42 36.60 -10.34
CA ASP A 30 3.63 38.03 -10.11
C ASP A 30 3.28 38.38 -8.66
N ILE A 31 4.31 38.68 -7.88
CA ILE A 31 4.21 39.00 -6.44
C ILE A 31 3.33 40.24 -6.22
N VAL A 32 3.45 41.26 -7.08
CA VAL A 32 2.69 42.52 -6.94
C VAL A 32 1.21 42.26 -7.18
N LEU A 33 0.91 41.49 -8.23
CA LEU A 33 -0.46 41.14 -8.56
C LEU A 33 -1.09 40.20 -7.51
N CYS A 34 -0.31 39.27 -6.98
CA CYS A 34 -0.71 38.39 -5.88
C CYS A 34 -1.10 39.19 -4.62
N ASP A 35 -0.25 40.12 -4.18
CA ASP A 35 -0.51 40.98 -3.02
C ASP A 35 -1.76 41.84 -3.22
N GLN A 36 -2.01 42.32 -4.44
CA GLN A 36 -3.22 43.05 -4.77
C GLN A 36 -4.49 42.18 -4.67
N TYR A 37 -4.45 40.94 -5.20
CA TYR A 37 -5.58 40.02 -5.07
C TYR A 37 -5.87 39.67 -3.61
N ILE A 38 -4.82 39.43 -2.82
CA ILE A 38 -4.92 39.22 -1.37
C ILE A 38 -5.56 40.44 -0.71
N GLY A 39 -5.08 41.65 -1.02
CA GLY A 39 -5.61 42.91 -0.47
C GLY A 39 -7.08 43.18 -0.82
N GLN A 40 -7.57 42.59 -1.90
CA GLN A 40 -8.98 42.68 -2.34
C GLN A 40 -9.88 41.56 -1.76
N GLY A 41 -9.34 40.69 -0.91
CA GLY A 41 -10.08 39.66 -0.20
C GLY A 41 -10.24 38.34 -0.97
N LEU A 42 -9.27 38.00 -1.84
CA LEU A 42 -9.28 36.72 -2.56
C LEU A 42 -9.31 35.52 -1.59
N VAL A 43 -8.53 35.58 -0.50
CA VAL A 43 -8.38 34.45 0.44
C VAL A 43 -9.72 34.10 1.12
N GLU A 44 -10.49 35.10 1.52
CA GLU A 44 -11.82 34.92 2.10
C GLU A 44 -12.79 34.30 1.09
N ILE A 45 -12.77 34.77 -0.15
CA ILE A 45 -13.63 34.22 -1.22
C ILE A 45 -13.28 32.76 -1.47
N LEU A 46 -11.99 32.43 -1.60
CA LEU A 46 -11.57 31.04 -1.82
C LEU A 46 -11.97 30.16 -0.65
N ARG A 47 -11.81 30.65 0.58
CA ARG A 47 -12.24 29.95 1.79
C ARG A 47 -13.72 29.64 1.75
N ASP A 48 -14.55 30.56 1.27
CA ASP A 48 -16.00 30.33 1.15
C ASP A 48 -16.31 29.32 0.04
N LEU A 49 -15.62 29.40 -1.10
CA LEU A 49 -15.75 28.46 -2.24
C LEU A 49 -15.38 27.00 -1.91
N THR A 50 -14.55 26.74 -0.89
CA THR A 50 -14.30 25.35 -0.41
C THR A 50 -15.55 24.64 0.15
N GLY A 51 -16.69 25.34 0.22
CA GLY A 51 -17.97 24.79 0.70
C GLY A 51 -19.00 24.67 -0.41
N SER A 52 -18.58 24.85 -1.66
CA SER A 52 -19.42 24.62 -2.82
C SER A 52 -19.84 23.15 -2.89
N THR A 53 -21.02 22.88 -3.43
CA THR A 53 -21.43 21.50 -3.79
C THR A 53 -20.73 21.01 -5.05
N ASP A 54 -20.14 21.94 -5.82
CA ASP A 54 -19.36 21.64 -7.03
C ASP A 54 -17.93 21.26 -6.65
N ILE A 55 -17.54 20.02 -6.98
CA ILE A 55 -16.23 19.44 -6.67
C ILE A 55 -15.11 20.18 -7.41
N ASP A 56 -15.33 20.59 -8.66
CA ASP A 56 -14.30 21.25 -9.48
C ASP A 56 -14.01 22.65 -8.97
N VAL A 57 -15.05 23.36 -8.52
CA VAL A 57 -14.91 24.65 -7.82
C VAL A 57 -14.15 24.48 -6.51
N CYS A 58 -14.50 23.47 -5.70
CA CYS A 58 -13.81 23.19 -4.44
C CYS A 58 -12.34 22.85 -4.67
N SER A 59 -12.06 21.99 -5.65
CA SER A 59 -10.72 21.54 -6.02
C SER A 59 -9.85 22.72 -6.49
N SER A 60 -10.40 23.56 -7.37
CA SER A 60 -9.74 24.78 -7.85
C SER A 60 -9.44 25.75 -6.71
N ALA A 61 -10.39 25.95 -5.80
CA ALA A 61 -10.21 26.83 -4.64
C ALA A 61 -9.13 26.29 -3.69
N LEU A 62 -9.15 25.00 -3.34
CA LEU A 62 -8.14 24.38 -2.48
C LEU A 62 -6.74 24.45 -3.08
N SER A 63 -6.60 24.19 -4.38
CA SER A 63 -5.33 24.29 -5.10
C SER A 63 -4.76 25.72 -5.04
N LEU A 64 -5.60 26.73 -5.28
CA LEU A 64 -5.18 28.12 -5.23
C LEU A 64 -4.82 28.57 -3.81
N ILE A 65 -5.62 28.22 -2.80
CA ILE A 65 -5.31 28.51 -1.39
C ILE A 65 -3.98 27.86 -1.01
N THR A 66 -3.79 26.58 -1.35
CA THR A 66 -2.56 25.84 -1.00
C THR A 66 -1.33 26.54 -1.57
N ARG A 67 -1.36 26.97 -2.83
CA ARG A 67 -0.26 27.73 -3.44
C ARG A 67 -0.03 29.08 -2.76
N LEU A 68 -1.09 29.82 -2.46
CA LEU A 68 -0.99 31.13 -1.81
C LEU A 68 -0.39 31.05 -0.39
N VAL A 69 -0.77 30.04 0.39
CA VAL A 69 -0.32 29.92 1.78
C VAL A 69 1.03 29.22 1.92
N THR A 70 1.52 28.57 0.85
CA THR A 70 2.82 27.91 0.85
C THR A 70 3.91 28.95 1.15
N ASP A 71 4.63 28.76 2.26
CA ASP A 71 5.69 29.66 2.76
C ASP A 71 5.25 31.08 3.15
N ASN A 72 3.93 31.34 3.24
CA ASN A 72 3.40 32.62 3.70
C ASN A 72 2.74 32.51 5.09
N HIS A 73 3.55 32.65 6.14
CA HIS A 73 3.11 32.56 7.53
C HIS A 73 2.05 33.61 7.91
N GLU A 74 2.06 34.78 7.28
CA GLU A 74 1.07 35.82 7.55
C GLU A 74 -0.32 35.43 7.04
N LEU A 75 -0.40 34.92 5.82
CA LEU A 75 -1.65 34.44 5.23
C LEU A 75 -2.19 33.24 5.97
N ILE A 76 -1.33 32.28 6.35
CA ILE A 76 -1.74 31.14 7.18
C ILE A 76 -2.42 31.62 8.45
N ARG A 77 -1.84 32.61 9.14
CA ARG A 77 -2.42 33.18 10.35
C ARG A 77 -3.74 33.90 10.08
N LYS A 78 -3.84 34.68 9.00
CA LYS A 78 -5.09 35.37 8.62
C LYS A 78 -6.21 34.37 8.33
N LEU A 79 -5.89 33.27 7.67
CA LEU A 79 -6.84 32.24 7.27
C LEU A 79 -7.25 31.33 8.46
N CYS A 80 -6.35 31.08 9.42
CA CYS A 80 -6.67 30.34 10.65
C CYS A 80 -7.29 31.18 11.78
N LYS A 81 -7.19 32.52 11.74
CA LYS A 81 -7.76 33.41 12.78
C LYS A 81 -9.29 33.26 12.91
N PRO A 82 -10.07 33.22 11.81
CA PRO A 82 -11.47 32.83 11.88
C PRO A 82 -11.57 31.33 12.16
N MET A 83 -12.12 30.99 13.33
CA MET A 83 -12.38 29.59 13.69
C MET A 83 -13.36 28.95 12.71
N GLY A 84 -13.12 27.68 12.37
CA GLY A 84 -14.05 26.85 11.60
C GLY A 84 -13.52 26.44 10.22
N PHE A 85 -12.39 26.99 9.78
CA PHE A 85 -11.82 26.59 8.50
C PHE A 85 -11.25 25.15 8.54
N LEU A 86 -10.57 24.76 9.62
CA LEU A 86 -10.10 23.37 9.76
C LEU A 86 -11.26 22.41 9.88
N ARG A 87 -12.36 22.79 10.54
CA ARG A 87 -13.59 22.00 10.57
C ARG A 87 -14.15 21.77 9.16
N LYS A 88 -14.08 22.78 8.28
CA LYS A 88 -14.52 22.69 6.88
C LYS A 88 -13.63 21.74 6.09
N LEU A 89 -12.30 21.87 6.21
CA LEU A 89 -11.35 20.95 5.57
C LEU A 89 -11.47 19.51 6.09
N MET A 90 -11.73 19.32 7.38
CA MET A 90 -11.98 18.02 7.98
C MET A 90 -13.23 17.35 7.38
N LYS A 91 -14.31 18.10 7.10
CA LYS A 91 -15.48 17.56 6.40
C LYS A 91 -15.14 17.11 4.97
N LEU A 92 -14.26 17.82 4.28
CA LEU A 92 -13.78 17.38 2.95
C LEU A 92 -12.91 16.12 3.03
N CYS A 93 -12.46 15.73 4.23
CA CYS A 93 -11.74 14.49 4.49
C CYS A 93 -12.65 13.33 4.90
N SER A 94 -13.95 13.57 5.14
CA SER A 94 -14.92 12.51 5.49
C SER A 94 -15.45 11.79 4.25
N PRO A 95 -15.90 10.53 4.37
CA PRO A 95 -16.46 9.79 3.23
C PRO A 95 -17.62 10.52 2.58
N PHE A 96 -17.60 10.65 1.26
CA PHE A 96 -18.74 11.13 0.48
C PHE A 96 -19.79 10.02 0.34
N GLU A 97 -21.07 10.38 0.33
CA GLU A 97 -22.14 9.45 -0.06
C GLU A 97 -21.98 9.13 -1.56
N ASP A 98 -22.00 7.83 -1.90
CA ASP A 98 -21.90 7.39 -3.30
C ASP A 98 -23.24 7.66 -4.00
N ASP A 99 -23.34 8.82 -4.65
CA ASP A 99 -24.53 9.24 -5.39
C ASP A 99 -24.50 8.81 -6.87
N GLY A 100 -23.42 8.12 -7.29
CA GLY A 100 -23.18 7.68 -8.65
C GLY A 100 -22.91 8.81 -9.66
N LYS A 101 -22.84 10.07 -9.23
CA LYS A 101 -22.67 11.23 -10.12
C LYS A 101 -21.22 11.67 -10.28
N HIS A 102 -20.38 11.40 -9.28
CA HIS A 102 -19.00 11.89 -9.24
C HIS A 102 -17.98 10.76 -9.39
N ASP A 103 -16.91 11.03 -10.16
CA ASP A 103 -15.80 10.10 -10.30
C ASP A 103 -15.07 9.92 -8.95
N LYS A 104 -14.89 8.66 -8.54
CA LYS A 104 -14.17 8.29 -7.30
C LYS A 104 -12.74 8.85 -7.28
N LYS A 105 -12.12 9.06 -8.44
CA LYS A 105 -10.81 9.73 -8.56
C LYS A 105 -10.88 11.21 -8.14
N SER A 106 -11.95 11.91 -8.49
CA SER A 106 -12.14 13.31 -8.10
C SER A 106 -12.33 13.46 -6.58
N HIS A 107 -13.05 12.53 -5.94
CA HIS A 107 -13.15 12.49 -4.47
C HIS A 107 -11.79 12.26 -3.81
N LEU A 108 -10.99 11.33 -4.34
CA LEU A 108 -9.64 11.06 -3.82
C LEU A 108 -8.73 12.29 -3.95
N ALA A 109 -8.78 12.97 -5.10
CA ALA A 109 -8.03 14.21 -5.33
C ALA A 109 -8.45 15.31 -4.34
N LEU A 110 -9.75 15.43 -4.06
CA LEU A 110 -10.28 16.41 -3.11
C LEU A 110 -9.82 16.12 -1.67
N HIS A 111 -9.87 14.85 -1.23
CA HIS A 111 -9.28 14.43 0.05
C HIS A 111 -7.80 14.80 0.12
N ASN A 112 -7.03 14.48 -0.93
CA ASN A 112 -5.60 14.79 -0.99
C ASN A 112 -5.32 16.30 -0.87
N GLN A 113 -6.04 17.14 -1.61
CA GLN A 113 -5.90 18.60 -1.56
C GLN A 113 -6.28 19.18 -0.19
N ALA A 114 -7.38 18.69 0.41
CA ALA A 114 -7.82 19.13 1.73
C ALA A 114 -6.76 18.80 2.79
N VAL A 115 -6.22 17.57 2.78
CA VAL A 115 -5.16 17.15 3.71
C VAL A 115 -3.85 17.89 3.43
N ALA A 116 -3.49 18.15 2.17
CA ALA A 116 -2.31 18.91 1.81
C ALA A 116 -2.35 20.34 2.39
N LEU A 117 -3.52 20.98 2.36
CA LEU A 117 -3.73 22.27 3.00
C LEU A 117 -3.66 22.16 4.52
N ILE A 118 -4.36 21.19 5.14
CA ILE A 118 -4.30 20.93 6.58
C ILE A 118 -2.83 20.77 7.04
N LYS A 119 -2.05 19.93 6.35
CA LYS A 119 -0.62 19.70 6.60
C LYS A 119 0.16 21.01 6.72
N THR A 120 -0.09 21.96 5.81
CA THR A 120 0.57 23.28 5.78
C THR A 120 0.10 24.16 6.94
N LEU A 121 -1.21 24.19 7.21
CA LEU A 121 -1.78 25.03 8.27
C LEU A 121 -1.32 24.60 9.66
N VAL A 122 -1.26 23.29 9.94
CA VAL A 122 -0.88 22.77 11.27
C VAL A 122 0.63 22.84 11.54
N LEU A 123 1.47 23.02 10.53
CA LEU A 123 2.92 23.21 10.71
C LEU A 123 3.25 24.62 11.18
N SER A 124 2.61 25.61 10.54
CA SER A 124 3.05 27.01 10.55
C SER A 124 2.28 27.89 11.53
N SER A 125 1.31 27.34 12.26
CA SER A 125 0.33 28.14 13.00
C SER A 125 -0.01 27.58 14.38
N GLU A 126 0.51 28.22 15.43
CA GLU A 126 0.02 27.96 16.79
C GLU A 126 -1.47 28.32 16.95
N CYS A 127 -1.98 29.28 16.16
CA CYS A 127 -3.39 29.69 16.24
C CYS A 127 -4.35 28.65 15.65
N ALA A 128 -3.86 27.64 14.93
CA ALA A 128 -4.65 26.48 14.50
C ALA A 128 -4.96 25.53 15.67
N MET A 129 -4.09 25.45 16.69
CA MET A 129 -4.17 24.44 17.73
C MET A 129 -5.44 24.47 18.60
N PRO A 130 -6.01 25.64 18.96
CA PRO A 130 -7.31 25.70 19.64
C PRO A 130 -8.44 25.05 18.83
N GLU A 131 -8.46 25.27 17.51
CA GLU A 131 -9.45 24.64 16.64
C GLU A 131 -9.21 23.14 16.55
N VAL A 132 -7.96 22.69 16.34
CA VAL A 132 -7.58 21.27 16.34
C VAL A 132 -8.03 20.57 17.63
N ALA A 133 -7.91 21.22 18.79
CA ALA A 133 -8.36 20.66 20.06
C ALA A 133 -9.91 20.56 20.18
N SER A 134 -10.65 21.35 19.40
CA SER A 134 -12.12 21.42 19.41
C SER A 134 -12.80 20.50 18.39
N ILE A 135 -12.04 19.86 17.50
CA ILE A 135 -12.54 18.99 16.42
C ILE A 135 -11.79 17.66 16.42
N ASP A 136 -12.39 16.63 15.83
CA ASP A 136 -11.72 15.34 15.68
C ASP A 136 -10.83 15.25 14.43
N LEU A 137 -9.95 16.24 14.24
CA LEU A 137 -9.08 16.27 13.06
C LEU A 137 -8.11 15.09 13.05
N ILE A 138 -7.53 14.75 14.20
CA ILE A 138 -6.59 13.63 14.31
C ILE A 138 -7.28 12.29 14.01
N GLY A 139 -8.52 12.08 14.48
CA GLY A 139 -9.28 10.89 14.14
C GLY A 139 -9.51 10.77 12.64
N GLN A 140 -9.95 11.86 12.00
CA GLN A 140 -10.18 11.87 10.56
C GLN A 140 -8.89 11.59 9.76
N LEU A 141 -7.75 12.15 10.18
CA LEU A 141 -6.46 11.86 9.55
C LEU A 141 -6.04 10.40 9.73
N ILE A 142 -6.26 9.80 10.91
CA ILE A 142 -5.93 8.39 11.16
C ILE A 142 -6.78 7.47 10.28
N GLU A 143 -8.03 7.80 10.03
CA GLU A 143 -8.87 7.04 9.09
C GLU A 143 -8.35 7.11 7.66
N LEU A 144 -7.87 8.27 7.22
CA LEU A 144 -7.28 8.43 5.89
C LEU A 144 -5.95 7.67 5.75
N CYS A 145 -5.22 7.38 6.83
CA CYS A 145 -4.08 6.45 6.76
C CYS A 145 -4.51 5.06 6.29
N GLY A 146 -5.77 4.67 6.53
CA GLY A 146 -6.33 3.40 6.07
C GLY A 146 -7.10 3.48 4.76
N ILE A 147 -7.06 4.62 4.04
CA ILE A 147 -7.99 4.89 2.93
C ILE A 147 -8.06 3.78 1.86
N PHE A 148 -6.94 3.10 1.60
CA PHE A 148 -6.80 2.03 0.60
C PHE A 148 -6.87 0.61 1.18
N PHE A 149 -7.25 0.45 2.45
CA PHE A 149 -7.43 -0.87 3.06
C PHE A 149 -8.91 -1.28 3.02
N ASP A 150 -9.16 -2.59 2.99
CA ASP A 150 -10.50 -3.16 2.77
C ASP A 150 -11.54 -2.74 3.82
N ASP A 151 -11.11 -2.37 5.03
CA ASP A 151 -11.94 -1.92 6.16
C ASP A 151 -12.16 -0.40 6.20
N SER A 152 -11.60 0.32 5.22
CA SER A 152 -11.78 1.77 5.09
C SER A 152 -13.26 2.14 4.90
N ARG A 153 -13.68 3.19 5.61
CA ARG A 153 -14.98 3.84 5.39
C ARG A 153 -15.06 4.56 4.04
N HIS A 154 -13.92 4.76 3.38
CA HIS A 154 -13.83 5.36 2.04
C HIS A 154 -13.94 4.32 0.92
N THR A 155 -14.14 3.03 1.21
CA THR A 155 -14.28 1.97 0.18
C THR A 155 -15.40 2.25 -0.84
N SER A 156 -16.51 2.87 -0.41
CA SER A 156 -17.57 3.30 -1.31
C SER A 156 -17.23 4.59 -2.06
N CYS A 157 -16.54 5.52 -1.42
CA CYS A 157 -16.29 6.89 -1.90
C CYS A 157 -15.08 7.01 -2.85
N CYS A 158 -14.01 6.27 -2.59
CA CYS A 158 -12.75 6.32 -3.33
C CYS A 158 -12.26 4.91 -3.65
N TYR A 159 -11.87 4.66 -4.91
CA TYR A 159 -11.15 3.44 -5.29
C TYR A 159 -9.70 3.80 -5.59
N GLY A 160 -8.76 3.22 -4.84
CA GLY A 160 -7.32 3.47 -5.01
C GLY A 160 -6.61 2.51 -5.96
N ASN A 161 -7.15 1.32 -6.15
CA ASN A 161 -6.41 0.22 -6.76
C ASN A 161 -6.89 0.01 -8.21
N LEU A 162 -6.04 0.36 -9.18
CA LEU A 162 -6.27 0.14 -10.62
C LEU A 162 -5.88 -1.27 -11.10
N GLY A 163 -5.76 -2.22 -10.18
CA GLY A 163 -5.14 -3.53 -10.43
C GLY A 163 -3.63 -3.49 -10.29
N TYR A 164 -2.99 -4.65 -10.47
CA TYR A 164 -1.54 -4.78 -10.36
C TYR A 164 -0.83 -4.13 -11.56
N PRO A 165 0.37 -3.55 -11.38
CA PRO A 165 1.12 -3.00 -12.50
C PRO A 165 1.53 -4.14 -13.47
N PRO A 166 1.57 -3.93 -14.80
CA PRO A 166 1.89 -4.99 -15.76
C PRO A 166 3.24 -5.69 -15.51
N ARG A 167 4.23 -4.96 -14.96
CA ARG A 167 5.51 -5.53 -14.54
C ARG A 167 5.38 -6.57 -13.43
N ALA A 168 4.37 -6.48 -12.57
CA ALA A 168 4.11 -7.47 -11.53
C ALA A 168 3.80 -8.83 -12.14
N THR A 169 3.02 -8.88 -13.22
CA THR A 169 2.66 -10.11 -13.93
C THR A 169 3.92 -10.81 -14.47
N SER A 170 4.79 -10.07 -15.17
CA SER A 170 6.03 -10.63 -15.72
C SER A 170 6.98 -11.09 -14.61
N TYR A 171 7.15 -10.28 -13.55
CA TYR A 171 8.03 -10.63 -12.45
C TYR A 171 7.53 -11.86 -11.67
N PHE A 172 6.23 -11.94 -11.39
CA PHE A 172 5.64 -13.12 -10.75
C PHE A 172 5.76 -14.36 -11.65
N HIS A 173 5.54 -14.21 -12.96
CA HIS A 173 5.77 -15.28 -13.93
C HIS A 173 7.22 -15.79 -13.86
N ASP A 174 8.22 -14.91 -13.87
CA ASP A 174 9.63 -15.32 -13.82
C ASP A 174 10.01 -16.02 -12.49
N LEU A 175 9.38 -15.61 -11.40
CA LEU A 175 9.59 -16.19 -10.07
C LEU A 175 8.90 -17.54 -9.88
N ALA A 176 7.78 -17.80 -10.55
CA ALA A 176 6.91 -18.93 -10.21
C ALA A 176 6.60 -19.90 -11.36
N HIS A 177 6.48 -19.41 -12.60
CA HIS A 177 6.05 -20.24 -13.72
C HIS A 177 7.03 -21.37 -14.01
N GLY A 178 6.50 -22.58 -14.22
CA GLY A 178 7.31 -23.77 -14.55
C GLY A 178 8.23 -24.25 -13.42
N ARG A 179 8.10 -23.71 -12.21
CA ARG A 179 8.87 -24.13 -11.03
C ARG A 179 7.99 -24.99 -10.12
N LYS A 180 8.59 -26.00 -9.49
CA LYS A 180 7.96 -26.74 -8.40
C LYS A 180 8.08 -25.92 -7.13
N LEU A 181 6.97 -25.33 -6.70
CA LEU A 181 6.88 -24.52 -5.49
C LEU A 181 6.14 -25.29 -4.39
N ILE A 182 6.30 -24.82 -3.17
CA ILE A 182 5.52 -25.29 -2.03
C ILE A 182 4.56 -24.17 -1.64
N GLY A 183 3.32 -24.49 -1.31
CA GLY A 183 2.39 -23.48 -0.82
C GLY A 183 1.52 -23.92 0.34
N ASN A 184 1.20 -22.95 1.20
CA ASN A 184 0.18 -23.09 2.23
C ASN A 184 -1.17 -22.72 1.62
N VAL A 185 -2.04 -23.70 1.45
CA VAL A 185 -3.29 -23.60 0.69
C VAL A 185 -4.48 -23.56 1.63
N ARG A 186 -5.42 -22.66 1.34
CA ARG A 186 -6.71 -22.55 2.04
C ARG A 186 -7.83 -22.29 1.05
N GLU A 187 -8.98 -22.92 1.24
CA GLU A 187 -10.16 -22.63 0.43
C GLU A 187 -10.79 -21.30 0.85
N MET A 188 -11.11 -20.45 -0.14
CA MET A 188 -11.79 -19.19 0.11
C MET A 188 -13.30 -19.40 0.30
N PHE A 189 -13.92 -18.49 1.06
CA PHE A 189 -15.38 -18.44 1.14
C PHE A 189 -15.98 -17.99 -0.21
N PRO A 190 -17.23 -18.42 -0.55
CA PRO A 190 -17.86 -18.09 -1.82
C PRO A 190 -17.85 -16.60 -2.19
N GLU A 191 -18.14 -15.71 -1.21
CA GLU A 191 -18.10 -14.26 -1.43
C GLU A 191 -16.71 -13.74 -1.83
N ALA A 192 -15.65 -14.28 -1.23
CA ALA A 192 -14.26 -13.90 -1.54
C ALA A 192 -13.80 -14.54 -2.86
N SER A 193 -14.20 -15.79 -3.12
CA SER A 193 -13.96 -16.47 -4.40
C SER A 193 -14.57 -15.70 -5.56
N MET A 194 -15.81 -15.23 -5.41
CA MET A 194 -16.45 -14.43 -6.46
C MET A 194 -15.67 -13.16 -6.76
N LYS A 195 -15.23 -12.42 -5.73
CA LYS A 195 -14.40 -11.21 -5.93
C LYS A 195 -13.12 -11.48 -6.73
N VAL A 196 -12.45 -12.60 -6.45
CA VAL A 196 -11.26 -13.01 -7.19
C VAL A 196 -11.61 -13.34 -8.64
N VAL A 197 -12.70 -14.09 -8.88
CA VAL A 197 -13.19 -14.40 -10.23
C VAL A 197 -13.51 -13.13 -11.03
N GLU A 198 -14.09 -12.10 -10.40
CA GLU A 198 -14.32 -10.82 -11.07
C GLU A 198 -13.01 -10.09 -11.37
N ALA A 199 -12.10 -10.03 -10.39
CA ALA A 199 -10.83 -9.33 -10.51
C ALA A 199 -9.88 -10.00 -11.53
N SER A 200 -9.97 -11.31 -11.68
CA SER A 200 -9.16 -12.10 -12.60
C SER A 200 -9.83 -12.29 -13.97
N GLU A 201 -10.93 -11.59 -14.25
CA GLU A 201 -11.72 -11.68 -15.49
C GLU A 201 -12.11 -13.13 -15.87
N ALA A 202 -12.32 -13.99 -14.87
CA ALA A 202 -12.55 -15.42 -15.06
C ALA A 202 -14.05 -15.79 -15.06
N LYS A 203 -14.96 -14.81 -15.07
CA LYS A 203 -16.42 -15.03 -14.96
C LYS A 203 -16.95 -16.03 -15.98
N GLU A 204 -16.57 -15.87 -17.25
CA GLU A 204 -16.97 -16.75 -18.37
C GLU A 204 -16.58 -18.23 -18.16
N ILE A 205 -15.51 -18.48 -17.40
CA ILE A 205 -15.05 -19.85 -17.09
C ILE A 205 -16.03 -20.53 -16.12
N PHE A 206 -16.69 -19.76 -15.25
CA PHE A 206 -17.54 -20.27 -14.17
C PHE A 206 -19.05 -19.97 -14.34
N GLU A 207 -19.50 -19.42 -15.48
CA GLU A 207 -20.88 -18.94 -15.72
C GLU A 207 -22.06 -19.91 -15.41
N LYS A 208 -21.79 -21.20 -15.21
CA LYS A 208 -22.80 -22.24 -14.87
C LYS A 208 -22.49 -22.99 -13.57
N ASP A 209 -21.44 -22.60 -12.86
CA ASP A 209 -20.93 -23.34 -11.70
C ASP A 209 -21.37 -22.63 -10.41
N THR A 210 -22.28 -23.23 -9.65
CA THR A 210 -22.82 -22.61 -8.43
C THR A 210 -21.88 -22.71 -7.23
N ASN A 211 -20.75 -23.42 -7.37
CA ASN A 211 -19.88 -23.77 -6.25
C ASN A 211 -18.39 -23.49 -6.55
N VAL A 212 -18.09 -22.28 -7.04
CA VAL A 212 -16.72 -21.87 -7.36
C VAL A 212 -15.87 -21.80 -6.09
N CYS A 213 -14.83 -22.62 -6.02
CA CYS A 213 -13.89 -22.65 -4.91
C CYS A 213 -12.50 -22.16 -5.36
N VAL A 214 -12.24 -20.88 -5.13
CA VAL A 214 -10.90 -20.27 -5.33
C VAL A 214 -10.00 -20.62 -4.15
N LEU A 215 -8.72 -20.86 -4.44
CA LEU A 215 -7.70 -21.09 -3.42
C LEU A 215 -6.99 -19.81 -3.00
N SER A 216 -6.78 -19.65 -1.71
CA SER A 216 -5.90 -18.67 -1.09
C SER A 216 -4.57 -19.36 -0.83
N VAL A 217 -3.50 -18.90 -1.47
CA VAL A 217 -2.19 -19.59 -1.45
C VAL A 217 -1.10 -18.64 -0.96
N ASP A 218 -0.28 -19.07 0.00
CA ASP A 218 1.03 -18.46 0.28
C ASP A 218 2.10 -19.31 -0.40
N LEU A 219 2.94 -18.72 -1.27
CA LEU A 219 3.87 -19.44 -2.14
C LEU A 219 5.33 -19.27 -1.70
N TYR A 220 6.06 -20.38 -1.72
CA TYR A 220 7.45 -20.49 -1.32
C TYR A 220 8.28 -21.21 -2.38
N ASP A 221 9.43 -20.64 -2.74
CA ASP A 221 10.47 -21.32 -3.49
C ASP A 221 11.56 -21.78 -2.52
N THR A 222 11.60 -23.08 -2.23
CA THR A 222 12.48 -23.71 -1.23
C THR A 222 13.70 -24.38 -1.88
N ARG A 223 14.04 -24.02 -3.12
CA ARG A 223 15.16 -24.63 -3.86
C ARG A 223 16.52 -24.03 -3.50
N THR A 224 16.51 -22.88 -2.84
CA THR A 224 17.69 -22.17 -2.33
C THR A 224 17.90 -22.46 -0.85
N ASP A 225 19.10 -22.16 -0.31
CA ASP A 225 19.41 -22.32 1.12
C ASP A 225 18.54 -21.43 2.03
N GLN A 226 17.88 -20.42 1.45
CA GLN A 226 16.87 -19.58 2.11
C GLN A 226 15.57 -19.69 1.32
N ASP A 227 14.47 -19.91 2.02
CA ASP A 227 13.14 -19.94 1.40
C ASP A 227 12.80 -18.55 0.86
N ILE A 228 12.45 -18.48 -0.43
CA ILE A 228 11.99 -17.24 -1.05
C ILE A 228 10.47 -17.20 -0.96
N VAL A 229 9.94 -16.24 -0.21
CA VAL A 229 8.50 -16.01 -0.10
C VAL A 229 8.05 -15.11 -1.26
N ILE A 230 7.27 -15.63 -2.20
CA ILE A 230 6.96 -14.93 -3.46
C ILE A 230 6.25 -13.58 -3.22
N ARG A 231 5.35 -13.52 -2.24
CA ARG A 231 4.66 -12.27 -1.90
C ARG A 231 5.60 -11.20 -1.33
N GLU A 232 6.66 -11.59 -0.61
CA GLU A 232 7.61 -10.64 -0.03
C GLU A 232 8.49 -10.03 -1.12
N GLU A 233 8.92 -10.81 -2.12
CA GLU A 233 9.65 -10.29 -3.27
C GLU A 233 8.80 -9.33 -4.11
N LEU A 234 7.50 -9.63 -4.30
CA LEU A 234 6.59 -8.69 -4.97
C LEU A 234 6.42 -7.37 -4.22
N VAL A 235 6.36 -7.40 -2.89
CA VAL A 235 6.28 -6.18 -2.07
C VAL A 235 7.59 -5.39 -2.12
N LYS A 236 8.72 -6.09 -2.00
CA LYS A 236 10.07 -5.51 -2.03
C LYS A 236 10.37 -4.77 -3.33
N GLU A 237 9.95 -5.33 -4.46
CA GLU A 237 10.10 -4.70 -5.79
C GLU A 237 9.02 -3.65 -6.11
N ASN A 238 8.22 -3.24 -5.12
CA ASN A 238 7.10 -2.28 -5.25
C ASN A 238 5.99 -2.73 -6.24
N MET A 239 5.86 -4.04 -6.48
CA MET A 239 4.87 -4.60 -7.41
C MET A 239 3.52 -4.87 -6.72
N ALA A 240 3.53 -5.02 -5.40
CA ALA A 240 2.36 -5.23 -4.57
C ALA A 240 2.46 -4.46 -3.24
N TRP A 241 1.33 -4.22 -2.60
CA TRP A 241 1.30 -3.77 -1.21
C TRP A 241 0.90 -4.91 -0.28
N PRO A 242 1.42 -4.93 0.96
CA PRO A 242 0.90 -5.82 1.98
C PRO A 242 -0.57 -5.52 2.25
N LYS A 243 -1.37 -6.57 2.40
CA LYS A 243 -2.78 -6.47 2.73
C LYS A 243 -2.96 -6.54 4.25
N PHE A 244 -3.53 -5.50 4.83
CA PHE A 244 -3.88 -5.47 6.25
C PHE A 244 -5.35 -5.82 6.44
N LEU A 245 -5.63 -6.67 7.42
CA LEU A 245 -6.97 -6.92 7.91
C LEU A 245 -7.13 -6.24 9.27
N SER A 246 -8.33 -5.73 9.56
CA SER A 246 -8.62 -5.27 10.92
C SER A 246 -8.67 -6.47 11.87
N PRO A 247 -8.29 -6.33 13.15
CA PRO A 247 -8.43 -7.40 14.13
C PRO A 247 -9.85 -7.94 14.21
N GLU A 248 -10.87 -7.11 13.98
CA GLU A 248 -12.27 -7.53 13.92
C GLU A 248 -12.57 -8.40 12.69
N LYS A 249 -12.02 -8.05 11.52
CA LYS A 249 -12.14 -8.88 10.32
C LYS A 249 -11.37 -10.17 10.47
N GLU A 250 -10.15 -10.13 11.01
CA GLU A 250 -9.35 -11.31 11.34
C GLU A 250 -10.10 -12.20 12.33
N ALA A 251 -10.67 -11.66 13.40
CA ALA A 251 -11.44 -12.40 14.38
C ALA A 251 -12.74 -12.97 13.80
N LYS A 252 -13.43 -12.24 12.91
CA LYS A 252 -14.61 -12.74 12.18
C LYS A 252 -14.24 -13.87 11.22
N ILE A 253 -13.14 -13.74 10.49
CA ILE A 253 -12.61 -14.78 9.61
C ILE A 253 -12.22 -15.99 10.45
N PHE A 254 -11.50 -15.80 11.55
CA PHE A 254 -11.11 -16.85 12.49
C PHE A 254 -12.32 -17.57 13.09
N ALA A 255 -13.34 -16.83 13.53
CA ALA A 255 -14.58 -17.39 14.06
C ALA A 255 -15.36 -18.17 13.00
N LYS A 256 -15.42 -17.68 11.75
CA LYS A 256 -16.02 -18.41 10.60
C LYS A 256 -15.21 -19.64 10.21
N ASN A 257 -13.90 -19.64 10.44
CA ASN A 257 -12.98 -20.74 10.12
C ASN A 257 -12.88 -21.81 11.21
N LYS A 258 -13.50 -21.59 12.38
CA LYS A 258 -13.45 -22.50 13.52
C LYS A 258 -14.08 -23.86 13.13
N GLY A 259 -13.24 -24.84 12.82
CA GLY A 259 -13.63 -26.19 12.37
C GLY A 259 -13.34 -26.55 10.90
N ARG A 260 -12.76 -25.64 10.10
CA ARG A 260 -12.28 -25.89 8.71
C ARG A 260 -10.75 -25.73 8.57
N GLU A 261 -10.02 -25.84 9.68
CA GLU A 261 -8.57 -25.73 9.69
C GLU A 261 -7.90 -27.03 9.22
N GLU A 262 -7.84 -27.23 7.92
CA GLU A 262 -6.69 -27.91 7.35
C GLU A 262 -5.96 -26.86 6.51
N GLN A 263 -5.01 -26.16 7.16
CA GLN A 263 -3.94 -25.53 6.40
C GLN A 263 -3.14 -26.66 5.77
N ILE A 264 -3.29 -26.82 4.46
CA ILE A 264 -2.66 -27.92 3.74
C ILE A 264 -1.44 -27.35 3.04
N TRP A 265 -0.29 -27.89 3.40
CA TRP A 265 0.92 -27.71 2.62
C TRP A 265 0.87 -28.64 1.42
N ALA A 266 1.04 -28.09 0.24
CA ALA A 266 0.99 -28.84 -1.00
C ALA A 266 2.08 -28.38 -1.97
N ASP A 267 2.50 -29.32 -2.83
CA ASP A 267 3.29 -28.99 -4.01
C ASP A 267 2.39 -28.29 -5.03
N ILE A 268 2.89 -27.17 -5.54
CA ILE A 268 2.17 -26.28 -6.45
C ILE A 268 3.01 -26.04 -7.70
N THR A 269 2.40 -26.30 -8.85
CA THR A 269 2.95 -25.93 -10.16
C THR A 269 2.12 -24.78 -10.72
N VAL A 270 2.70 -23.58 -10.79
CA VAL A 270 2.04 -22.42 -11.39
C VAL A 270 2.07 -22.56 -12.91
N THR A 271 0.88 -22.70 -13.51
CA THR A 271 0.74 -22.97 -14.94
C THR A 271 0.50 -21.71 -15.75
N SER A 272 -0.20 -20.72 -15.20
CA SER A 272 -0.43 -19.44 -15.86
C SER A 272 -0.58 -18.32 -14.83
N VAL A 273 0.09 -17.20 -15.06
CA VAL A 273 -0.03 -16.00 -14.20
C VAL A 273 -0.98 -15.02 -14.88
N ILE A 274 -2.00 -14.56 -14.15
CA ILE A 274 -3.00 -13.62 -14.65
C ILE A 274 -2.54 -12.19 -14.36
N ASP A 275 -2.22 -11.91 -13.10
CA ASP A 275 -1.69 -10.63 -12.65
C ASP A 275 -0.75 -10.80 -11.43
N GLY A 276 -0.36 -9.70 -10.78
CA GLY A 276 0.52 -9.72 -9.60
C GLY A 276 -0.04 -10.39 -8.34
N GLY A 277 -1.29 -10.84 -8.33
CA GLY A 277 -1.94 -11.53 -7.22
C GLY A 277 -2.80 -12.74 -7.61
N HIS A 278 -3.09 -12.97 -8.89
CA HIS A 278 -3.95 -14.05 -9.36
C HIS A 278 -3.25 -14.94 -10.38
N PHE A 279 -3.47 -16.25 -10.27
CA PHE A 279 -2.82 -17.24 -11.12
C PHE A 279 -3.60 -18.56 -11.16
N TRP A 280 -3.33 -19.36 -12.18
CA TRP A 280 -3.76 -20.74 -12.28
C TRP A 280 -2.63 -21.67 -11.85
N ALA A 281 -2.98 -22.69 -11.09
CA ALA A 281 -2.02 -23.69 -10.65
C ALA A 281 -2.62 -25.08 -10.52
N GLN A 282 -1.73 -26.08 -10.61
CA GLN A 282 -1.99 -27.46 -10.27
C GLN A 282 -1.53 -27.68 -8.82
N VAL A 283 -2.43 -28.16 -7.95
CA VAL A 283 -2.19 -28.30 -6.51
C VAL A 283 -2.27 -29.76 -6.11
N GLY A 284 -1.16 -30.35 -5.67
CA GLY A 284 -1.08 -31.75 -5.22
C GLY A 284 0.11 -32.56 -5.75
N GLY A 285 1.06 -31.92 -6.46
CA GLY A 285 2.31 -32.55 -6.90
C GLY A 285 2.10 -33.80 -7.76
N GLU A 286 2.80 -34.88 -7.40
CA GLU A 286 2.83 -36.15 -8.17
C GLU A 286 1.43 -36.73 -8.41
N THR A 287 0.51 -36.57 -7.46
CA THR A 287 -0.87 -37.08 -7.61
C THR A 287 -1.63 -36.40 -8.75
N VAL A 288 -1.35 -35.12 -9.00
CA VAL A 288 -1.93 -34.36 -10.11
C VAL A 288 -1.20 -34.69 -11.41
N ASP A 289 0.12 -34.84 -11.37
CA ASP A 289 0.93 -35.25 -12.53
C ASP A 289 0.46 -36.61 -13.09
N GLU A 290 0.15 -37.57 -12.21
CA GLU A 290 -0.42 -38.87 -12.60
C GLU A 290 -1.80 -38.74 -13.24
N LYS A 291 -2.67 -37.91 -12.68
CA LYS A 291 -4.01 -37.65 -13.23
C LYS A 291 -3.92 -37.02 -14.62
N LEU A 292 -3.07 -36.01 -14.79
CA LEU A 292 -2.83 -35.37 -16.08
C LEU A 292 -2.33 -36.39 -17.11
N ARG A 293 -1.38 -37.24 -16.74
CA ARG A 293 -0.88 -38.31 -17.61
C ARG A 293 -1.99 -39.27 -18.03
N ASN A 294 -2.86 -39.66 -17.10
CA ASN A 294 -3.99 -40.53 -17.38
C ASN A 294 -5.03 -39.87 -18.28
N ILE A 295 -5.33 -38.58 -18.08
CA ILE A 295 -6.20 -37.77 -18.95
C ILE A 295 -5.62 -37.73 -20.37
N SER A 296 -4.35 -37.33 -20.54
CA SER A 296 -3.71 -37.25 -21.86
C SER A 296 -3.70 -38.60 -22.58
N LEU A 297 -3.39 -39.70 -21.87
CA LEU A 297 -3.44 -41.05 -22.44
C LEU A 297 -4.86 -41.45 -22.89
N THR A 298 -5.88 -41.07 -22.12
CA THR A 298 -7.28 -41.34 -22.45
C THR A 298 -7.69 -40.57 -23.72
N LEU A 299 -7.39 -39.27 -23.77
CA LEU A 299 -7.73 -38.42 -24.91
C LEU A 299 -7.03 -38.81 -26.22
N LEU A 300 -5.82 -39.40 -26.12
CA LEU A 300 -5.06 -39.90 -27.26
C LEU A 300 -5.59 -41.24 -27.79
N LYS A 301 -6.02 -42.15 -26.90
CA LYS A 301 -6.47 -43.50 -27.27
C LYS A 301 -7.89 -43.55 -27.82
N GLU A 302 -8.74 -42.61 -27.40
CA GLU A 302 -10.13 -42.61 -27.80
C GLU A 302 -10.36 -42.06 -29.21
N ASP A 303 -11.25 -42.73 -29.95
CA ASP A 303 -11.78 -42.21 -31.20
C ASP A 303 -12.86 -41.16 -30.90
N GLN A 304 -12.54 -39.91 -31.17
CA GLN A 304 -13.37 -38.76 -30.81
C GLN A 304 -14.06 -38.21 -32.04
N ALA A 305 -15.39 -38.12 -31.99
CA ALA A 305 -16.18 -37.62 -33.10
C ALA A 305 -15.86 -36.15 -33.39
N LYS A 306 -15.65 -35.82 -34.66
CA LYS A 306 -15.53 -34.44 -35.12
C LYS A 306 -16.87 -33.71 -35.00
N PHE A 307 -16.79 -32.39 -34.87
CA PHE A 307 -17.98 -31.54 -34.91
C PHE A 307 -18.51 -31.42 -36.34
N THR A 308 -19.79 -31.73 -36.53
CA THR A 308 -20.54 -31.53 -37.78
C THR A 308 -21.37 -30.24 -37.75
N THR A 309 -21.61 -29.72 -36.54
CA THR A 309 -22.33 -28.48 -36.27
C THR A 309 -21.44 -27.59 -35.42
N VAL A 310 -21.72 -26.28 -35.42
CA VAL A 310 -21.00 -25.34 -34.57
C VAL A 310 -21.23 -25.71 -33.10
N PRO A 311 -20.17 -25.89 -32.29
CA PRO A 311 -20.31 -26.21 -30.87
C PRO A 311 -20.82 -25.02 -30.06
N GLU A 312 -21.35 -25.30 -28.86
CA GLU A 312 -21.93 -24.27 -27.98
C GLU A 312 -20.91 -23.69 -27.00
N VAL A 313 -21.12 -22.43 -26.61
CA VAL A 313 -20.32 -21.77 -25.55
C VAL A 313 -20.55 -22.50 -24.22
N GLY A 314 -19.44 -22.79 -23.54
CA GLY A 314 -19.38 -23.56 -22.31
C GLY A 314 -19.28 -25.08 -22.49
N GLU A 315 -19.37 -25.61 -23.72
CA GLU A 315 -19.19 -27.04 -24.00
C GLU A 315 -17.72 -27.47 -23.75
N LEU A 316 -17.55 -28.63 -23.10
CA LEU A 316 -16.24 -29.24 -22.88
C LEU A 316 -15.84 -30.09 -24.09
N VAL A 317 -14.64 -29.86 -24.59
CA VAL A 317 -14.11 -30.44 -25.83
C VAL A 317 -12.71 -31.00 -25.65
N CYS A 318 -12.30 -31.88 -26.57
CA CYS A 318 -10.92 -32.32 -26.69
C CYS A 318 -10.24 -31.50 -27.79
N CYS A 319 -9.16 -30.81 -27.44
CA CYS A 319 -8.34 -30.06 -28.40
C CYS A 319 -7.09 -30.87 -28.75
N LYS A 320 -6.79 -30.95 -30.05
CA LYS A 320 -5.61 -31.58 -30.62
C LYS A 320 -4.89 -30.56 -31.49
N THR A 321 -3.75 -30.07 -31.04
CA THR A 321 -2.94 -29.06 -31.74
C THR A 321 -1.54 -29.57 -32.00
N MET A 322 -0.91 -29.11 -33.07
CA MET A 322 0.49 -29.40 -33.34
C MET A 322 1.36 -28.25 -32.83
N VAL A 323 2.24 -28.51 -31.87
CA VAL A 323 3.17 -27.52 -31.32
C VAL A 323 4.59 -28.07 -31.47
N GLY A 324 5.46 -27.37 -32.20
CA GLY A 324 6.85 -27.78 -32.37
C GLY A 324 7.05 -29.17 -33.01
N GLY A 325 6.09 -29.66 -33.79
CA GLY A 325 6.13 -31.00 -34.39
C GLY A 325 5.55 -32.13 -33.52
N HIS A 326 5.11 -31.84 -32.30
CA HIS A 326 4.43 -32.77 -31.41
C HIS A 326 2.93 -32.50 -31.36
N GLN A 327 2.14 -33.57 -31.27
CA GLN A 327 0.69 -33.46 -31.09
C GLN A 327 0.39 -33.28 -29.61
N ASP A 328 -0.02 -32.07 -29.25
CA ASP A 328 -0.47 -31.73 -27.91
C ASP A 328 -1.98 -31.94 -27.81
N VAL A 329 -2.43 -32.52 -26.69
CA VAL A 329 -3.82 -32.92 -26.48
C VAL A 329 -4.27 -32.56 -25.07
N TYR A 330 -5.32 -31.75 -24.98
CA TYR A 330 -5.84 -31.26 -23.72
C TYR A 330 -7.36 -31.06 -23.75
N ARG A 331 -7.96 -30.97 -22.56
CA ARG A 331 -9.37 -30.65 -22.40
C ARG A 331 -9.56 -29.14 -22.44
N GLY A 332 -10.46 -28.67 -23.30
CA GLY A 332 -10.80 -27.26 -23.46
C GLY A 332 -12.26 -27.00 -23.14
N LYS A 333 -12.58 -25.87 -22.53
CA LYS A 333 -13.94 -25.35 -22.44
C LYS A 333 -14.10 -24.19 -23.42
N ILE A 334 -15.15 -24.20 -24.24
CA ILE A 334 -15.38 -23.13 -25.22
C ILE A 334 -15.82 -21.86 -24.49
N LEU A 335 -15.06 -20.78 -24.67
CA LEU A 335 -15.39 -19.45 -24.14
C LEU A 335 -16.16 -18.65 -25.18
N GLN A 336 -15.65 -18.59 -26.42
CA GLN A 336 -16.25 -17.82 -27.51
C GLN A 336 -16.14 -18.55 -28.84
N VAL A 337 -17.08 -18.25 -29.75
CA VAL A 337 -17.13 -18.79 -31.10
C VAL A 337 -17.13 -17.64 -32.09
N PHE A 338 -16.06 -17.54 -32.88
CA PHE A 338 -15.90 -16.55 -33.94
C PHE A 338 -16.20 -17.20 -35.29
N ARG A 339 -17.08 -16.56 -36.06
CA ARG A 339 -17.42 -16.99 -37.43
C ARG A 339 -16.86 -15.97 -38.41
N THR A 340 -15.88 -16.39 -39.21
CA THR A 340 -15.42 -15.62 -40.38
C THR A 340 -16.12 -16.15 -41.64
N GLN A 341 -15.86 -15.53 -42.79
CA GLN A 341 -16.51 -15.93 -44.06
C GLN A 341 -16.13 -17.36 -44.48
N ASP A 342 -14.93 -17.82 -44.11
CA ASP A 342 -14.36 -19.10 -44.57
C ASP A 342 -14.13 -20.12 -43.45
N GLU A 343 -14.02 -19.70 -42.17
CA GLU A 343 -13.66 -20.61 -41.07
C GLU A 343 -14.38 -20.29 -39.75
N ILE A 344 -14.45 -21.31 -38.89
CA ILE A 344 -14.92 -21.18 -37.51
C ILE A 344 -13.72 -21.29 -36.60
N VAL A 345 -13.49 -20.25 -35.80
CA VAL A 345 -12.42 -20.16 -34.82
C VAL A 345 -13.03 -20.15 -33.43
N LEU A 346 -12.44 -20.91 -32.51
CA LEU A 346 -12.91 -21.11 -31.16
C LEU A 346 -11.87 -20.57 -30.18
N GLU A 347 -12.30 -19.78 -29.20
CA GLU A 347 -11.48 -19.49 -28.02
C GLU A 347 -11.79 -20.52 -26.95
N LEU A 348 -10.75 -21.24 -26.52
CA LEU A 348 -10.81 -22.31 -25.53
C LEU A 348 -10.07 -21.92 -24.27
N PHE A 349 -10.60 -22.33 -23.12
CA PHE A 349 -9.88 -22.37 -21.86
C PHE A 349 -9.40 -23.80 -21.57
N ALA A 350 -8.09 -24.01 -21.49
CA ALA A 350 -7.50 -25.31 -21.17
C ALA A 350 -7.74 -25.65 -19.69
N VAL A 351 -8.78 -26.44 -19.39
CA VAL A 351 -9.29 -26.63 -18.01
C VAL A 351 -8.29 -27.30 -17.05
N ASP A 352 -7.25 -27.94 -17.58
CA ASP A 352 -6.21 -28.62 -16.81
C ASP A 352 -4.93 -27.80 -16.64
N TYR A 353 -4.81 -26.69 -17.38
CA TYR A 353 -3.60 -25.88 -17.44
C TYR A 353 -3.83 -24.38 -17.22
N GLY A 354 -5.06 -23.89 -17.33
CA GLY A 354 -5.41 -22.51 -16.99
C GLY A 354 -5.05 -21.44 -18.01
N PHE A 355 -4.67 -21.80 -19.25
CA PHE A 355 -4.41 -20.84 -20.32
C PHE A 355 -5.57 -20.76 -21.31
N LYS A 356 -5.71 -19.60 -21.96
CA LYS A 356 -6.60 -19.41 -23.12
C LYS A 356 -5.85 -19.73 -24.41
N ASN A 357 -6.52 -20.36 -25.36
CA ASN A 357 -5.97 -20.65 -26.68
C ASN A 357 -7.04 -20.47 -27.75
N VAL A 358 -6.63 -19.96 -28.92
CA VAL A 358 -7.53 -19.72 -30.05
C VAL A 358 -7.19 -20.72 -31.14
N VAL A 359 -8.15 -21.59 -31.48
CA VAL A 359 -7.94 -22.71 -32.41
C VAL A 359 -9.07 -22.82 -33.43
N PRO A 360 -8.78 -23.30 -34.66
CA PRO A 360 -9.82 -23.61 -35.64
C PRO A 360 -10.66 -24.82 -35.21
N LEU A 361 -11.90 -24.90 -35.71
CA LEU A 361 -12.84 -26.00 -35.40
C LEU A 361 -12.28 -27.40 -35.70
N ASN A 362 -11.42 -27.54 -36.71
CA ASN A 362 -10.83 -28.82 -37.10
C ASN A 362 -9.81 -29.37 -36.07
N CYS A 363 -9.30 -28.54 -35.17
CA CYS A 363 -8.44 -28.92 -34.04
C CYS A 363 -9.24 -29.45 -32.84
N VAL A 364 -10.58 -29.45 -32.93
CA VAL A 364 -11.45 -29.74 -31.79
C VAL A 364 -12.37 -30.91 -32.09
N THR A 365 -12.55 -31.79 -31.10
CA THR A 365 -13.41 -32.97 -31.17
C THR A 365 -14.28 -33.10 -29.92
N ARG A 366 -15.38 -33.85 -30.03
CA ARG A 366 -16.26 -34.12 -28.90
C ARG A 366 -15.53 -34.99 -27.88
N ILE A 367 -15.51 -34.55 -26.63
CA ILE A 367 -14.96 -35.35 -25.54
C ILE A 367 -15.92 -36.50 -25.20
N THR A 368 -15.36 -37.66 -24.86
CA THR A 368 -16.09 -38.89 -24.50
C THR A 368 -16.59 -38.84 -23.04
N ALA A 369 -17.22 -39.90 -22.56
CA ALA A 369 -17.55 -40.03 -21.14
C ALA A 369 -16.30 -40.24 -20.26
N LEU A 370 -15.31 -41.01 -20.71
CA LEU A 370 -14.09 -41.28 -19.93
C LEU A 370 -13.23 -40.03 -19.79
N GLY A 371 -13.10 -39.21 -20.83
CA GLY A 371 -12.39 -37.93 -20.76
C GLY A 371 -13.04 -36.90 -19.81
N ARG A 372 -14.30 -37.10 -19.43
CA ARG A 372 -15.05 -36.26 -18.48
C ARG A 372 -14.95 -36.73 -17.02
N GLN A 373 -14.38 -37.91 -16.75
CA GLN A 373 -14.43 -38.53 -15.43
C GLN A 373 -13.61 -37.77 -14.38
N GLU A 374 -12.44 -37.26 -14.76
CA GLU A 374 -11.56 -36.52 -13.85
C GLU A 374 -12.02 -35.06 -13.69
N PRO A 375 -11.91 -34.47 -12.48
CA PRO A 375 -12.16 -33.04 -12.28
C PRO A 375 -11.13 -32.20 -13.05
N PHE A 376 -11.39 -30.90 -13.17
CA PHE A 376 -10.43 -29.96 -13.75
C PHE A 376 -9.19 -29.86 -12.86
N GLN A 377 -8.00 -29.97 -13.45
CA GLN A 377 -6.75 -29.99 -12.68
C GLN A 377 -6.18 -28.59 -12.43
N ALA A 378 -6.53 -27.59 -13.24
CA ALA A 378 -6.14 -26.20 -12.96
C ALA A 378 -7.11 -25.56 -11.97
N ARG A 379 -6.57 -25.00 -10.89
CA ARG A 379 -7.31 -24.25 -9.88
C ARG A 379 -6.96 -22.78 -9.93
N LEU A 380 -7.98 -21.93 -9.85
CA LEU A 380 -7.79 -20.49 -9.71
C LEU A 380 -7.31 -20.19 -8.28
N CYS A 381 -6.20 -19.46 -8.19
CA CYS A 381 -5.53 -19.14 -6.95
C CYS A 381 -5.34 -17.62 -6.82
N GLY A 382 -5.49 -17.12 -5.60
CA GLY A 382 -5.11 -15.78 -5.18
C GLY A 382 -3.95 -15.84 -4.19
N LEU A 383 -2.91 -15.04 -4.43
CA LEU A 383 -1.75 -14.93 -3.55
C LEU A 383 -2.16 -14.21 -2.26
N THR A 384 -1.92 -14.85 -1.12
CA THR A 384 -2.38 -14.35 0.18
C THR A 384 -1.59 -13.12 0.64
N GLY A 385 -2.22 -12.29 1.47
CA GLY A 385 -1.51 -11.24 2.21
C GLY A 385 -1.04 -10.04 1.38
N ILE A 386 -1.43 -9.94 0.11
CA ILE A 386 -1.11 -8.80 -0.75
C ILE A 386 -2.36 -8.17 -1.38
N GLN A 387 -2.19 -6.94 -1.84
CA GLN A 387 -3.18 -6.18 -2.60
C GLN A 387 -2.46 -5.35 -3.68
N PRO A 388 -3.18 -4.89 -4.73
CA PRO A 388 -2.60 -3.98 -5.69
C PRO A 388 -2.15 -2.67 -5.03
N PRO A 389 -1.04 -2.06 -5.50
CA PRO A 389 -0.65 -0.73 -5.05
C PRO A 389 -1.63 0.34 -5.54
N SER A 390 -1.77 1.43 -4.79
CA SER A 390 -2.53 2.59 -5.25
C SER A 390 -1.70 3.43 -6.22
N SER A 391 -2.34 3.95 -7.28
CA SER A 391 -1.70 4.86 -8.23
C SER A 391 -1.50 6.28 -7.68
N ASP A 392 -2.25 6.68 -6.65
CA ASP A 392 -2.13 7.98 -6.00
C ASP A 392 -1.85 7.82 -4.51
N VAL A 393 -0.57 7.90 -4.15
CA VAL A 393 -0.08 7.81 -2.77
C VAL A 393 -0.09 9.15 -2.04
N ASN A 394 -0.38 10.26 -2.74
CA ASN A 394 -0.18 11.59 -2.17
C ASN A 394 -1.10 11.85 -0.98
N VAL A 395 -2.30 11.28 -0.98
CA VAL A 395 -3.21 11.38 0.17
C VAL A 395 -2.57 10.77 1.42
N LEU A 396 -1.90 9.61 1.31
CA LEU A 396 -1.21 8.96 2.42
C LEU A 396 0.02 9.76 2.86
N VAL A 397 0.81 10.27 1.91
CA VAL A 397 1.97 11.13 2.18
C VAL A 397 1.54 12.38 2.95
N ASN A 398 0.53 13.10 2.46
CA ASN A 398 0.04 14.33 3.07
C ASN A 398 -0.59 14.05 4.44
N THR A 399 -1.30 12.93 4.58
CA THR A 399 -1.90 12.50 5.86
C THR A 399 -0.83 12.21 6.90
N ALA A 400 0.17 11.39 6.54
CA ALA A 400 1.29 11.08 7.42
C ALA A 400 2.09 12.35 7.79
N ALA A 401 2.29 13.26 6.84
CA ALA A 401 2.95 14.54 7.09
C ALA A 401 2.14 15.46 8.02
N ALA A 402 0.81 15.51 7.88
CA ALA A 402 -0.06 16.25 8.79
C ALA A 402 0.03 15.69 10.21
N LEU A 403 0.00 14.36 10.38
CA LEU A 403 0.19 13.69 11.67
C LEU A 403 1.58 13.95 12.25
N ARG A 404 2.63 13.92 11.42
CA ARG A 404 4.00 14.30 11.81
C ARG A 404 4.05 15.71 12.38
N ASN A 405 3.41 16.66 11.71
CA ASN A 405 3.37 18.07 12.12
C ASN A 405 2.58 18.23 13.42
N LEU A 406 1.42 17.59 13.56
CA LEU A 406 0.63 17.59 14.80
C LEU A 406 1.42 16.97 15.97
N ALA A 407 2.11 15.85 15.74
CA ALA A 407 2.98 15.23 16.74
C ALA A 407 4.18 16.11 17.12
N TYR A 408 4.63 17.01 16.24
CA TYR A 408 5.66 17.99 16.55
C TYR A 408 5.15 19.08 17.50
N GLN A 409 3.92 19.55 17.28
CA GLN A 409 3.35 20.72 17.97
C GLN A 409 3.27 20.53 19.49
N SER A 410 2.61 19.48 19.98
CA SER A 410 2.32 19.38 21.42
C SER A 410 2.28 17.95 21.95
N ASN A 411 2.47 17.80 23.27
CA ASN A 411 2.26 16.51 23.94
C ASN A 411 0.79 16.09 23.94
N ALA A 412 -0.15 17.03 23.97
CA ALA A 412 -1.57 16.74 23.86
C ALA A 412 -1.88 16.05 22.52
N SER A 413 -1.36 16.57 21.41
CA SER A 413 -1.52 15.97 20.09
C SER A 413 -0.88 14.58 20.00
N ARG A 414 0.30 14.37 20.59
CA ARG A 414 0.93 13.04 20.66
C ARG A 414 0.05 12.02 21.38
N LEU A 415 -0.57 12.41 22.49
CA LEU A 415 -1.47 11.55 23.25
C LEU A 415 -2.80 11.32 22.52
N GLN A 416 -3.35 12.32 21.84
CA GLN A 416 -4.54 12.12 20.99
C GLN A 416 -4.29 11.16 19.83
N ILE A 417 -3.12 11.25 19.17
CA ILE A 417 -2.72 10.28 18.13
C ILE A 417 -2.62 8.88 18.74
N LEU A 418 -2.08 8.74 19.95
CA LEU A 418 -2.00 7.47 20.66
C LEU A 418 -3.39 6.91 20.99
N ASP A 419 -4.25 7.72 21.61
CA ASP A 419 -5.59 7.33 22.08
C ASP A 419 -6.51 6.91 20.92
N LYS A 420 -6.27 7.44 19.72
CA LYS A 420 -7.00 7.13 18.49
C LYS A 420 -6.37 6.03 17.65
N ASN A 421 -5.46 5.22 18.23
CA ASN A 421 -4.75 4.14 17.54
C ASN A 421 -3.89 4.59 16.34
N GLY A 422 -3.51 5.87 16.27
CA GLY A 422 -2.71 6.40 15.17
C GLY A 422 -1.31 5.79 15.06
N VAL A 423 -0.75 5.26 16.16
CA VAL A 423 0.51 4.52 16.10
C VAL A 423 0.38 3.24 15.28
N ASP A 424 -0.72 2.51 15.41
CA ASP A 424 -0.98 1.29 14.62
C ASP A 424 -1.14 1.64 13.13
N ALA A 425 -1.93 2.67 12.83
CA ALA A 425 -2.11 3.15 11.46
C ALA A 425 -0.78 3.58 10.82
N LEU A 426 0.07 4.32 11.54
CA LEU A 426 1.40 4.71 11.07
C LEU A 426 2.32 3.49 10.85
N LEU A 427 2.31 2.50 11.74
CA LEU A 427 3.11 1.28 11.57
C LEU A 427 2.60 0.38 10.43
N LYS A 428 1.33 0.47 10.03
CA LYS A 428 0.84 -0.16 8.80
C LYS A 428 1.30 0.59 7.54
N LEU A 429 1.40 1.92 7.61
CA LEU A 429 1.89 2.72 6.49
C LEU A 429 3.40 2.58 6.26
N ILE A 430 4.20 2.40 7.31
CA ILE A 430 5.67 2.35 7.18
C ILE A 430 6.14 1.15 6.35
N VAL A 431 5.40 0.05 6.37
CA VAL A 431 5.74 -1.18 5.65
C VAL A 431 5.32 -1.14 4.18
N LEU A 432 4.54 -0.12 3.77
CA LEU A 432 4.31 0.12 2.35
C LEU A 432 5.64 0.44 1.67
N PRO A 433 5.92 -0.15 0.49
CA PRO A 433 7.16 0.06 -0.23
C PRO A 433 7.06 1.39 -1.00
N ASN A 434 7.06 2.50 -0.27
CA ASN A 434 7.04 3.85 -0.82
C ASN A 434 7.88 4.78 0.05
N LYS A 435 8.95 5.32 -0.53
CA LYS A 435 9.96 6.11 0.20
C LYS A 435 9.38 7.37 0.82
N GLU A 436 8.48 8.07 0.12
CA GLU A 436 7.91 9.31 0.61
C GLU A 436 6.92 9.06 1.77
N ILE A 437 6.09 8.01 1.68
CA ILE A 437 5.26 7.58 2.83
C ILE A 437 6.16 7.26 4.03
N ARG A 438 7.18 6.42 3.83
CA ARG A 438 8.13 6.03 4.89
C ARG A 438 8.78 7.23 5.55
N LYS A 439 9.25 8.21 4.77
CA LYS A 439 9.85 9.45 5.27
C LYS A 439 8.92 10.19 6.23
N GLN A 440 7.67 10.39 5.83
CA GLN A 440 6.71 11.11 6.67
C GLN A 440 6.33 10.31 7.91
N VAL A 441 6.12 9.00 7.76
CA VAL A 441 5.74 8.09 8.85
C VAL A 441 6.86 7.96 9.89
N ILE A 442 8.10 7.75 9.47
CA ILE A 442 9.25 7.66 10.39
C ILE A 442 9.44 9.01 11.10
N GLY A 443 9.28 10.13 10.38
CA GLY A 443 9.27 11.46 11.00
C GLY A 443 8.16 11.62 12.04
N ALA A 444 6.96 11.09 11.79
CA ALA A 444 5.88 11.07 12.77
C ALA A 444 6.24 10.20 13.99
N ILE A 445 6.79 8.99 13.78
CA ILE A 445 7.24 8.08 14.84
C ILE A 445 8.34 8.74 15.69
N LEU A 446 9.29 9.43 15.07
CA LEU A 446 10.31 10.22 15.77
C LEU A 446 9.67 11.27 16.68
N ASN A 447 8.72 12.05 16.16
CA ASN A 447 8.02 13.08 16.95
C ASN A 447 7.13 12.49 18.05
N LEU A 448 6.52 11.34 17.81
CA LEU A 448 5.75 10.61 18.82
C LEU A 448 6.66 10.05 19.91
N SER A 449 7.84 9.54 19.55
CA SER A 449 8.82 8.95 20.47
C SER A 449 9.40 9.94 21.50
N ILE A 450 9.06 11.22 21.40
CA ILE A 450 9.38 12.23 22.41
C ILE A 450 8.66 11.94 23.74
N ASN A 451 7.42 11.43 23.68
CA ASN A 451 6.63 11.11 24.88
C ASN A 451 6.88 9.67 25.35
N PHE A 452 6.87 9.41 26.67
CA PHE A 452 7.16 8.06 27.19
C PHE A 452 6.02 7.06 26.94
N LYS A 453 4.75 7.48 26.95
CA LYS A 453 3.59 6.59 26.73
C LYS A 453 3.57 6.09 25.28
N THR A 454 3.76 6.99 24.34
CA THR A 454 3.86 6.67 22.90
C THR A 454 5.06 5.76 22.63
N ARG A 455 6.23 6.01 23.23
CA ARG A 455 7.39 5.12 23.09
C ARG A 455 7.11 3.69 23.54
N ALA A 456 6.45 3.53 24.69
CA ALA A 456 6.07 2.22 25.19
C ALA A 456 5.14 1.50 24.19
N ARG A 457 4.17 2.23 23.63
CA ARG A 457 3.23 1.69 22.63
C ARG A 457 3.90 1.34 21.31
N ILE A 458 4.75 2.21 20.76
CA ILE A 458 5.50 1.95 19.51
C ILE A 458 6.33 0.67 19.65
N GLY A 459 7.06 0.53 20.77
CA GLY A 459 7.82 -0.69 21.03
C GLY A 459 6.93 -1.93 21.20
N PHE A 460 5.76 -1.79 21.85
CA PHE A 460 4.82 -2.90 22.05
C PHE A 460 4.24 -3.40 20.74
N LEU A 461 3.99 -2.50 19.78
CA LEU A 461 3.50 -2.83 18.44
C LEU A 461 4.62 -3.28 17.48
N GLY A 462 5.81 -3.62 17.98
CA GLY A 462 6.91 -4.12 17.14
C GLY A 462 7.65 -3.06 16.33
N GLY A 463 7.36 -1.77 16.53
CA GLY A 463 7.94 -0.68 15.75
C GLY A 463 9.48 -0.61 15.79
N ILE A 464 10.12 -1.14 16.84
CA ILE A 464 11.59 -1.22 16.93
C ILE A 464 12.14 -2.20 15.89
N LYS A 465 11.56 -3.40 15.78
CA LYS A 465 11.98 -4.41 14.80
C LYS A 465 11.78 -3.87 13.39
N ILE A 466 10.62 -3.28 13.11
CA ILE A 466 10.32 -2.69 11.80
C ILE A 466 11.36 -1.63 11.41
N LEU A 467 11.72 -0.72 12.31
CA LEU A 467 12.74 0.30 12.03
C LEU A 467 14.13 -0.32 11.77
N LEU A 468 14.51 -1.36 12.52
CA LEU A 468 15.78 -2.07 12.32
C LEU A 468 15.83 -2.81 10.98
N ASP A 469 14.74 -3.49 10.61
CA ASP A 469 14.62 -4.18 9.33
C ASP A 469 14.77 -3.17 8.16
N LEU A 470 14.11 -2.02 8.25
CA LEU A 470 14.20 -0.94 7.25
C LEU A 470 15.63 -0.36 7.14
N ILE A 471 16.31 -0.15 8.27
CA ILE A 471 17.71 0.33 8.29
C ILE A 471 18.63 -0.69 7.60
N ASN A 472 18.43 -1.98 7.87
CA ASN A 472 19.30 -3.04 7.36
C ASN A 472 19.05 -3.37 5.89
N ASN A 473 17.79 -3.31 5.43
CA ASN A 473 17.40 -3.81 4.12
C ASN A 473 17.17 -2.68 3.10
N ASP A 474 16.52 -1.59 3.51
CA ASP A 474 15.92 -0.64 2.56
C ASP A 474 16.64 0.70 2.48
N PHE A 475 17.31 1.14 3.55
CA PHE A 475 17.82 2.51 3.66
C PHE A 475 19.35 2.66 3.51
N LYS A 476 20.09 1.62 3.09
CA LYS A 476 21.57 1.64 3.09
C LYS A 476 22.22 2.87 2.44
N GLN A 477 21.57 3.48 1.43
CA GLN A 477 22.07 4.66 0.72
C GLN A 477 21.24 5.94 0.98
N GLU A 478 20.23 5.87 1.84
CA GLU A 478 19.24 6.94 2.04
C GLU A 478 19.50 7.67 3.36
N ILE A 479 20.47 8.59 3.33
CA ILE A 479 20.98 9.31 4.52
C ILE A 479 19.86 9.91 5.35
N GLU A 480 18.88 10.58 4.72
CA GLU A 480 17.76 11.20 5.44
C GLU A 480 16.92 10.17 6.20
N LEU A 481 16.54 9.07 5.54
CA LEU A 481 15.73 8.01 6.12
C LEU A 481 16.47 7.26 7.22
N LEU A 482 17.78 7.02 7.05
CA LEU A 482 18.65 6.47 8.09
C LEU A 482 18.66 7.39 9.33
N CYS A 483 18.90 8.69 9.15
CA CYS A 483 18.92 9.65 10.25
C CYS A 483 17.58 9.70 11.01
N LEU A 484 16.46 9.69 10.28
CA LEU A 484 15.13 9.66 10.88
C LEU A 484 14.87 8.36 11.66
N ALA A 485 15.19 7.21 11.06
CA ALA A 485 14.92 5.89 11.66
C ALA A 485 15.80 5.64 12.89
N ILE A 486 17.10 5.92 12.79
CA ILE A 486 18.04 5.77 13.91
C ILE A 486 17.72 6.78 15.02
N GLY A 487 17.36 8.02 14.66
CA GLY A 487 16.88 9.02 15.62
C GLY A 487 15.64 8.56 16.38
N ALA A 488 14.69 7.90 15.69
CA ALA A 488 13.50 7.34 16.31
C ALA A 488 13.87 6.20 17.28
N LEU A 489 14.74 5.28 16.87
CA LEU A 489 15.27 4.21 17.73
C LEU A 489 15.96 4.78 18.98
N ARG A 490 16.81 5.79 18.82
CA ARG A 490 17.47 6.49 19.91
C ARG A 490 16.46 6.98 20.95
N ASN A 491 15.39 7.65 20.53
CA ASN A 491 14.35 8.11 21.44
C ASN A 491 13.59 6.94 22.08
N LEU A 492 13.24 5.91 21.30
CA LEU A 492 12.50 4.73 21.77
C LEU A 492 13.23 3.99 22.91
N MET A 493 14.56 3.97 22.88
CA MET A 493 15.41 3.32 23.89
C MET A 493 15.74 4.20 25.10
N LEU A 494 15.52 5.51 25.01
CA LEU A 494 15.84 6.45 26.10
C LEU A 494 15.04 6.12 27.36
N ALA A 495 15.71 5.83 28.47
CA ALA A 495 15.07 5.49 29.75
C ALA A 495 13.97 4.42 29.67
N SER A 496 14.08 3.46 28.73
CA SER A 496 13.09 2.38 28.55
C SER A 496 13.77 1.01 28.50
N PRO A 497 13.92 0.32 29.64
CA PRO A 497 14.53 -1.03 29.69
C PRO A 497 13.82 -2.03 28.79
N ILE A 498 12.49 -1.97 28.71
CA ILE A 498 11.67 -2.86 27.87
C ILE A 498 12.01 -2.68 26.38
N ASN A 499 12.12 -1.43 25.91
CA ASN A 499 12.46 -1.16 24.52
C ASN A 499 13.94 -1.46 24.20
N ARG A 500 14.83 -1.34 25.18
CA ARG A 500 16.21 -1.80 25.03
C ARG A 500 16.27 -3.31 24.84
N GLY A 501 15.52 -4.06 25.64
CA GLY A 501 15.37 -5.52 25.49
C GLY A 501 14.87 -5.88 24.09
N ARG A 502 13.74 -5.29 23.65
CA ARG A 502 13.20 -5.49 22.30
C ARG A 502 14.19 -5.16 21.17
N CYS A 503 15.01 -4.13 21.35
CA CYS A 503 16.04 -3.75 20.38
C CYS A 503 17.19 -4.77 20.38
N ALA A 504 17.62 -5.25 21.54
CA ALA A 504 18.63 -6.29 21.65
C ALA A 504 18.16 -7.63 21.05
N ASP A 505 16.92 -8.03 21.35
CA ASP A 505 16.30 -9.26 20.83
C ASP A 505 16.13 -9.24 19.30
N ALA A 506 16.14 -8.05 18.68
CA ALA A 506 16.03 -7.82 17.25
C ALA A 506 17.39 -7.49 16.59
N ASP A 507 18.50 -7.93 17.19
CA ASP A 507 19.87 -7.70 16.71
C ASP A 507 20.26 -6.21 16.57
N GLY A 508 19.56 -5.32 17.26
CA GLY A 508 19.72 -3.88 17.10
C GLY A 508 21.12 -3.37 17.44
N PHE A 509 21.84 -4.03 18.35
CA PHE A 509 23.25 -3.71 18.62
C PHE A 509 24.14 -3.98 17.40
N LEU A 510 24.00 -5.15 16.77
CA LEU A 510 24.76 -5.55 15.59
C LEU A 510 24.43 -4.64 14.39
N ILE A 511 23.14 -4.40 14.13
CA ILE A 511 22.68 -3.59 13.01
C ILE A 511 23.19 -2.15 13.12
N LEU A 512 23.05 -1.51 14.29
CA LEU A 512 23.51 -0.13 14.51
C LEU A 512 25.04 0.01 14.43
N THR A 513 25.76 -1.01 14.91
CA THR A 513 27.24 -1.05 14.85
C THR A 513 27.71 -1.21 13.40
N ASN A 514 27.14 -2.15 12.65
CA ASN A 514 27.43 -2.33 11.23
C ASN A 514 27.11 -1.06 10.43
N MET A 515 25.99 -0.39 10.72
CA MET A 515 25.63 0.87 10.07
C MET A 515 26.63 2.00 10.39
N TYR A 516 27.12 2.08 11.64
CA TYR A 516 28.16 3.05 12.01
C TYR A 516 29.46 2.86 11.22
N PHE A 517 29.94 1.62 11.06
CA PHE A 517 31.19 1.34 10.34
C PHE A 517 31.07 1.44 8.83
N SER A 518 29.92 1.03 8.27
CA SER A 518 29.70 1.04 6.82
C SER A 518 29.32 2.43 6.28
N SER A 519 28.75 3.31 7.11
CA SER A 519 28.34 4.64 6.65
C SER A 519 29.53 5.59 6.47
N THR A 520 29.48 6.43 5.44
CA THR A 520 30.41 7.56 5.24
C THR A 520 29.87 8.87 5.81
N SER A 521 28.58 8.94 6.15
CA SER A 521 27.93 10.15 6.66
C SER A 521 28.18 10.35 8.15
N ASN A 522 28.70 11.51 8.52
CA ASN A 522 28.89 11.88 9.92
C ASN A 522 27.55 11.98 10.67
N ASP A 523 26.47 12.42 10.01
CA ASP A 523 25.15 12.54 10.64
C ASP A 523 24.60 11.17 11.03
N VAL A 524 24.70 10.18 10.12
CA VAL A 524 24.28 8.80 10.38
C VAL A 524 25.12 8.21 11.51
N LYS A 525 26.44 8.39 11.46
CA LYS A 525 27.34 7.96 12.53
C LYS A 525 26.92 8.53 13.88
N GLN A 526 26.69 9.84 13.96
CA GLN A 526 26.28 10.50 15.21
C GLN A 526 24.93 9.97 15.73
N GLN A 527 23.96 9.72 14.86
CA GLN A 527 22.69 9.11 15.26
C GLN A 527 22.91 7.68 15.79
N CYS A 528 23.73 6.86 15.12
CA CYS A 528 24.08 5.51 15.58
C CYS A 528 24.70 5.55 16.98
N LEU A 529 25.61 6.49 17.25
CA LEU A 529 26.23 6.64 18.57
C LEU A 529 25.22 6.97 19.65
N GLY A 530 24.32 7.93 19.38
CA GLY A 530 23.27 8.28 20.31
C GLY A 530 22.31 7.10 20.57
N ALA A 531 21.99 6.32 19.54
CA ALA A 531 21.16 5.12 19.64
C ALA A 531 21.86 4.03 20.47
N LEU A 532 23.12 3.70 20.16
CA LEU A 532 23.92 2.71 20.90
C LEU A 532 24.10 3.09 22.37
N LYS A 533 24.37 4.37 22.67
CA LYS A 533 24.43 4.87 24.05
C LYS A 533 23.12 4.63 24.80
N ASN A 534 21.97 4.90 24.15
CA ASN A 534 20.67 4.68 24.78
C ASN A 534 20.29 3.20 24.90
N LEU A 535 20.76 2.36 23.98
CA LEU A 535 20.59 0.90 23.99
C LEU A 535 21.31 0.28 25.20
N VAL A 536 22.60 0.58 25.32
CA VAL A 536 23.49 -0.02 26.33
C VAL A 536 23.25 0.61 27.71
N GLY A 537 22.77 1.86 27.75
CA GLY A 537 22.43 2.55 28.99
C GLY A 537 23.62 2.70 29.92
N ASN A 538 23.45 2.35 31.19
CA ASN A 538 24.52 2.46 32.19
C ASN A 538 25.59 1.37 32.04
N SER A 539 25.36 0.34 31.23
CA SER A 539 26.24 -0.83 31.10
C SER A 539 27.35 -0.65 30.04
N TRP A 540 27.63 0.59 29.63
CA TRP A 540 28.59 0.91 28.55
C TRP A 540 30.02 0.45 28.85
N TYR A 541 30.36 0.32 30.14
CA TYR A 541 31.64 -0.20 30.61
C TYR A 541 31.83 -1.70 30.32
N LEU A 542 30.77 -2.43 29.95
CA LEU A 542 30.84 -3.85 29.55
C LEU A 542 31.33 -4.03 28.11
N LEU A 543 31.42 -2.96 27.31
CA LEU A 543 31.89 -3.01 25.93
C LEU A 543 33.42 -3.03 25.80
N THR A 544 34.14 -3.53 26.81
CA THR A 544 35.61 -3.62 26.77
C THR A 544 36.07 -4.52 25.63
N GLY A 545 36.91 -3.96 24.77
CA GLY A 545 37.32 -4.53 23.50
C GLY A 545 37.93 -5.93 23.61
N SER A 546 37.13 -6.93 23.29
CA SER A 546 37.59 -8.23 22.82
C SER A 546 36.95 -8.45 21.45
N GLY A 547 37.63 -8.02 20.38
CA GLY A 547 37.14 -8.18 19.00
C GLY A 547 37.59 -7.15 17.95
N GLY A 548 38.42 -6.15 18.29
CA GLY A 548 39.02 -5.24 17.30
C GLY A 548 38.25 -3.95 17.01
N VAL A 549 37.14 -3.67 17.71
CA VAL A 549 36.41 -2.41 17.61
C VAL A 549 36.38 -1.70 18.98
N ASP A 550 37.04 -0.54 19.09
CA ASP A 550 37.02 0.28 20.32
C ASP A 550 35.71 1.09 20.44
N LEU A 551 34.62 0.40 20.76
CA LEU A 551 33.33 1.03 21.03
C LEU A 551 33.37 1.96 22.24
N ARG A 552 34.32 1.76 23.16
CA ARG A 552 34.55 2.64 24.30
C ARG A 552 35.07 4.00 23.83
N GLY A 553 36.10 4.02 22.98
CA GLY A 553 36.61 5.24 22.35
C GLY A 553 35.54 5.97 21.53
N VAL A 554 34.70 5.23 20.82
CA VAL A 554 33.58 5.75 20.02
C VAL A 554 32.47 6.40 20.90
N VAL A 555 32.18 5.83 22.08
CA VAL A 555 31.26 6.43 23.06
C VAL A 555 31.93 7.58 23.85
N ASP A 556 33.24 7.50 24.09
CA ASP A 556 34.05 8.48 24.82
C ASP A 556 34.41 9.73 23.96
N GLU A 557 34.47 9.65 22.62
CA GLU A 557 34.66 10.81 21.72
C GLU A 557 33.58 11.89 21.91
N ASN A 558 32.38 11.50 22.35
CA ASN A 558 31.29 12.40 22.72
C ASN A 558 31.48 13.10 24.09
N ARG A 559 32.55 12.80 24.85
CA ARG A 559 32.90 13.50 26.11
C ARG A 559 33.79 14.72 25.89
N VAL A 560 34.64 14.74 24.86
CA VAL A 560 35.78 15.69 24.74
C VAL A 560 35.46 16.90 23.86
N ARG A 561 34.54 16.79 22.89
CA ARG A 561 33.92 17.95 22.25
C ARG A 561 32.59 18.21 22.97
N PRO A 562 32.35 19.39 23.57
CA PRO A 562 31.08 19.66 24.24
C PRO A 562 30.00 19.79 23.17
N PHE A 563 29.42 18.65 22.77
CA PHE A 563 28.07 18.58 22.25
C PHE A 563 27.17 19.16 23.34
N SER A 564 26.38 20.18 23.00
CA SER A 564 25.47 20.77 23.97
C SER A 564 24.56 19.67 24.53
N LEU A 565 24.65 19.41 25.85
CA LEU A 565 23.77 18.47 26.55
C LEU A 565 22.28 18.80 26.33
N SER A 566 21.96 20.07 26.02
CA SER A 566 20.61 20.49 25.65
C SER A 566 20.11 19.90 24.32
N ALA A 567 21.02 19.49 23.41
CA ALA A 567 20.70 18.92 22.10
C ALA A 567 20.61 17.38 22.11
N VAL A 568 21.17 16.70 23.12
CA VAL A 568 21.26 15.22 23.19
C VAL A 568 20.40 14.61 24.31
N ILE A 569 20.00 15.38 25.32
CA ILE A 569 19.10 14.92 26.39
C ILE A 569 17.64 15.27 26.10
N THR A 570 17.40 16.24 25.20
CA THR A 570 16.06 16.51 24.72
C THR A 570 15.73 15.56 23.56
N PRO A 571 14.48 15.06 23.49
CA PRO A 571 13.95 14.53 22.25
C PRO A 571 14.20 15.56 21.16
N SER A 572 15.04 15.23 20.17
CA SER A 572 15.36 16.16 19.10
C SER A 572 14.10 16.42 18.30
N LYS A 573 13.50 17.59 18.50
CA LYS A 573 12.78 18.29 17.45
C LYS A 573 13.83 18.53 16.37
N LEU A 574 14.02 17.58 15.44
CA LEU A 574 14.71 17.91 14.20
C LEU A 574 13.99 19.15 13.67
N PRO A 575 14.69 20.25 13.37
CA PRO A 575 14.06 21.34 12.64
C PRO A 575 13.40 20.74 11.40
N PRO A 576 12.27 21.30 10.89
CA PRO A 576 11.84 20.95 9.55
C PRO A 576 13.07 21.14 8.66
N MET A 577 13.62 20.05 8.12
CA MET A 577 14.74 20.15 7.20
C MET A 577 14.26 21.08 6.09
N GLN A 578 15.01 22.15 5.86
CA GLN A 578 14.69 23.11 4.80
C GLN A 578 14.48 22.32 3.51
N ARG A 579 13.41 22.70 2.81
CA ARG A 579 12.94 22.10 1.56
C ARG A 579 14.05 21.91 0.54
#